data_AF-A0A531KDF4-F1
#
_entry.id   AF-A0A531KDF4-F1
#
_cell.length_a   1.000
_cell.length_b   1.000
_cell.length_c   1.000
_cell.angle_alpha   90.00
_cell.angle_beta   90.00
_cell.angle_gamma   90.00
#
_symmetry.space_group_name_H-M   'P 1'
#
loop_
_entity.id
_entity.type
_entity.pdbx_description
1 polymer ?
#
loop_
_entity_poly.entity_id
_entity_poly.type
_entity_poly.pdbx_seq_one_letter_code
_entity_poly.pdbx_strand_id
1 'polypeptide(L)'
;MKGLACLAALQLSMSRSCRVDVPAIPGNPRKSTAAVWVDHARHSWCGLQMPDDTPSLLSSLQTIATIIATGGGTYIAFAGLRTWKSEMKGRRDIELCQHVIALFYEAEEKVRDLRQPMAYPAVESAERPKREGESDAEGRLRDTLYVPIARWRSQRDFWKEFFSYKFRMKALFGQYGAEPFAKVDEALKEFVVAANMRYESIRGDRKEPEDPDLRKEFDAALWGHPSASDKIAPLMHSAIASMEDVCIPIVQARSPARIMQRWIQKKLLRS
;
A
#
# COMPACT_ATOMS: atom_id res chain seq x y z
N MET A 1 -44.44 -4.12 18.10
CA MET A 1 -44.88 -2.77 17.67
C MET A 1 -44.09 -1.66 18.39
N LYS A 2 -42.77 -1.56 18.17
CA LYS A 2 -41.90 -0.48 18.72
C LYS A 2 -40.77 -0.15 17.73
N GLY A 3 -41.12 0.25 16.51
CA GLY A 3 -40.14 0.42 15.41
C GLY A 3 -40.38 1.60 14.48
N LEU A 4 -41.24 2.56 14.84
CA LEU A 4 -41.61 3.70 13.98
C LEU A 4 -41.25 5.08 14.56
N ALA A 5 -40.63 5.14 15.73
CA ALA A 5 -40.32 6.42 16.40
C ALA A 5 -38.93 7.02 16.08
N CYS A 6 -38.07 6.32 15.34
CA CYS A 6 -36.69 6.78 15.12
C CYS A 6 -36.49 7.60 13.82
N LEU A 7 -37.48 7.61 12.92
CA LEU A 7 -37.35 8.29 11.61
C LEU A 7 -37.69 9.80 11.65
N ALA A 8 -38.34 10.30 12.71
CA ALA A 8 -38.68 11.72 12.82
C ALA A 8 -37.56 12.60 13.40
N ALA A 9 -36.52 12.01 14.01
CA ALA A 9 -35.45 12.76 14.67
C ALA A 9 -34.29 13.15 13.73
N LEU A 10 -34.19 12.57 12.52
CA LEU A 10 -33.10 12.88 11.59
C LEU A 10 -33.40 14.07 10.64
N GLN A 11 -34.64 14.57 10.60
CA GLN A 11 -35.01 15.62 9.64
C GLN A 11 -34.75 17.06 10.15
N LEU A 12 -34.39 17.24 11.43
CA LEU A 12 -34.11 18.56 12.02
C LEU A 12 -32.62 18.89 12.18
N SER A 13 -31.69 17.96 11.90
CA SER A 13 -30.26 18.18 12.12
C SER A 13 -29.42 18.50 10.87
N MET A 14 -30.01 18.56 9.68
CA MET A 14 -29.27 18.87 8.44
C MET A 14 -29.44 20.32 7.94
N SER A 15 -30.12 21.19 8.68
CA SER A 15 -30.33 22.59 8.26
C SER A 15 -29.30 23.60 8.78
N ARG A 16 -28.25 23.16 9.50
CA ARG A 16 -27.21 24.05 10.05
C ARG A 16 -25.81 23.46 9.91
N SER A 17 -25.21 23.53 8.73
CA SER A 17 -23.77 23.73 8.50
C SER A 17 -23.41 23.36 7.07
N CYS A 18 -23.38 24.36 6.21
CA CYS A 18 -22.43 24.51 5.10
C CYS A 18 -22.59 25.93 4.58
N ARG A 19 -22.29 26.91 5.44
CA ARG A 19 -21.90 28.23 4.96
C ARG A 19 -20.44 28.06 4.52
N VAL A 20 -20.26 27.70 3.25
CA VAL A 20 -18.92 27.72 2.63
C VAL A 20 -18.59 29.21 2.51
N ASP A 21 -17.71 29.70 3.38
CA ASP A 21 -17.09 31.00 3.21
C ASP A 21 -16.24 30.94 1.94
N VAL A 22 -16.82 31.38 0.83
CA VAL A 22 -16.11 31.62 -0.42
C VAL A 22 -15.21 32.83 -0.17
N PRO A 23 -13.87 32.69 -0.20
CA PRO A 23 -13.00 33.86 -0.08
C PRO A 23 -13.30 34.82 -1.22
N ALA A 24 -13.58 36.06 -0.86
CA ALA A 24 -13.87 37.14 -1.81
C ALA A 24 -12.68 37.28 -2.77
N ILE A 25 -12.91 37.01 -4.06
CA ILE A 25 -11.97 37.37 -5.12
C ILE A 25 -12.03 38.90 -5.27
N PRO A 26 -10.96 39.64 -4.95
CA PRO A 26 -10.94 41.07 -5.17
C PRO A 26 -10.75 41.33 -6.66
N GLY A 27 -11.72 42.01 -7.30
CA GLY A 27 -11.51 42.61 -8.61
C GLY A 27 -12.40 42.16 -9.77
N ASN A 28 -13.72 41.98 -9.56
CA ASN A 28 -14.66 41.96 -10.69
C ASN A 28 -15.60 43.18 -10.65
N PRO A 29 -15.30 44.27 -11.38
CA PRO A 29 -16.09 45.50 -11.38
C PRO A 29 -17.27 45.45 -12.37
N ARG A 30 -18.08 44.38 -12.36
CA ARG A 30 -19.28 44.30 -13.23
C ARG A 30 -20.44 43.52 -12.61
N LYS A 31 -21.02 44.00 -11.51
CA LYS A 31 -22.42 43.65 -11.15
C LYS A 31 -23.10 44.82 -10.41
N SER A 32 -23.48 45.85 -11.15
CA SER A 32 -24.39 46.91 -10.70
C SER A 32 -25.25 47.34 -11.90
N THR A 33 -26.34 46.61 -12.18
CA THR A 33 -27.47 47.07 -13.02
C THR A 33 -28.60 46.05 -13.21
N ALA A 34 -28.55 44.84 -12.67
CA ALA A 34 -29.61 43.84 -12.92
C ALA A 34 -30.76 43.82 -11.87
N ALA A 35 -31.06 44.94 -11.21
CA ALA A 35 -32.07 45.02 -10.15
C ALA A 35 -33.32 45.89 -10.50
N VAL A 36 -33.50 46.33 -11.75
CA VAL A 36 -34.54 47.34 -12.08
C VAL A 36 -35.58 46.87 -13.12
N TRP A 37 -35.45 45.68 -13.72
CA TRP A 37 -36.29 45.29 -14.86
C TRP A 37 -37.32 44.18 -14.60
N VAL A 38 -37.63 43.83 -13.34
CA VAL A 38 -38.60 42.75 -13.05
C VAL A 38 -40.04 43.26 -12.82
N ASP A 39 -40.27 44.55 -12.61
CA ASP A 39 -41.61 45.05 -12.21
C ASP A 39 -42.52 45.54 -13.34
N HIS A 40 -42.06 45.66 -14.59
CA HIS A 40 -42.85 46.31 -15.65
C HIS A 40 -43.40 45.40 -16.77
N ALA A 41 -43.40 44.08 -16.58
CA ALA A 41 -43.95 43.13 -17.57
C ALA A 41 -45.20 42.37 -17.08
N ARG A 42 -45.88 42.85 -16.03
CA ARG A 42 -47.01 42.13 -15.39
C ARG A 42 -48.42 42.58 -15.83
N HIS A 43 -48.57 43.55 -16.74
CA HIS A 43 -49.89 44.20 -16.98
C HIS A 43 -50.42 44.23 -18.43
N SER A 44 -49.80 43.59 -19.42
CA SER A 44 -50.19 43.76 -20.84
C SER A 44 -50.64 42.51 -21.61
N TRP A 45 -50.98 41.39 -20.94
CA TRP A 45 -51.57 40.23 -21.60
C TRP A 45 -53.04 40.06 -21.19
N CYS A 46 -53.89 40.96 -21.69
CA CYS A 46 -55.34 40.88 -21.58
C CYS A 46 -55.91 40.67 -22.99
N GLY A 47 -56.54 39.50 -23.25
CA GLY A 47 -57.49 39.40 -24.36
C GLY A 47 -57.19 38.41 -25.50
N LEU A 48 -56.48 37.30 -25.27
CA LEU A 48 -56.61 36.14 -26.16
C LEU A 48 -57.16 34.96 -25.36
N GLN A 49 -58.49 34.77 -25.42
CA GLN A 49 -59.14 33.54 -24.97
C GLN A 49 -58.72 32.42 -25.92
N MET A 50 -57.77 31.58 -25.47
CA MET A 50 -57.47 30.32 -26.14
C MET A 50 -58.60 29.31 -25.87
N PRO A 51 -58.93 28.46 -26.85
CA PRO A 51 -59.97 27.44 -26.70
C PRO A 51 -59.61 26.42 -25.60
N ASP A 52 -60.55 26.18 -24.68
CA ASP A 52 -60.41 25.42 -23.43
C ASP A 52 -60.32 23.88 -23.61
N ASP A 53 -60.23 23.39 -24.85
CA ASP A 53 -60.33 21.95 -25.17
C ASP A 53 -58.96 21.23 -25.28
N THR A 54 -57.85 21.90 -24.91
CA THR A 54 -56.48 21.36 -24.99
C THR A 54 -55.86 20.67 -23.73
N PRO A 55 -56.50 20.54 -22.55
CA PRO A 55 -55.79 20.13 -21.33
C PRO A 55 -55.36 18.64 -21.27
N SER A 56 -55.95 17.76 -22.07
CA SER A 56 -55.69 16.31 -22.00
C SER A 56 -54.42 15.86 -22.73
N LEU A 57 -54.06 16.52 -23.84
CA LEU A 57 -52.85 16.19 -24.60
C LEU A 57 -51.58 16.69 -23.92
N LEU A 58 -51.64 17.89 -23.31
CA LEU A 58 -50.49 18.49 -22.62
C LEU A 58 -50.07 17.68 -21.38
N SER A 59 -51.03 17.21 -20.58
CA SER A 59 -50.77 16.39 -19.39
C SER A 59 -50.17 15.03 -19.72
N SER A 60 -50.59 14.41 -20.83
CA SER A 60 -50.03 13.15 -21.31
C SER A 60 -48.56 13.29 -21.74
N LEU A 61 -48.23 14.37 -22.46
CA LEU A 61 -46.85 14.66 -22.87
C LEU A 61 -45.93 14.94 -21.67
N GLN A 62 -46.42 15.69 -20.68
CA GLN A 62 -45.67 15.96 -19.44
C GLN A 62 -45.33 14.65 -18.70
N THR A 63 -46.27 13.71 -18.61
CA THR A 63 -46.04 12.43 -17.92
C THR A 63 -44.97 11.60 -18.62
N ILE A 64 -45.00 11.52 -19.95
CA ILE A 64 -43.97 10.82 -20.74
C ILE A 64 -42.61 11.48 -20.53
N ALA A 65 -42.53 12.81 -20.57
CA ALA A 65 -41.30 13.54 -20.35
C ALA A 65 -40.73 13.31 -18.94
N THR A 66 -41.56 13.29 -17.90
CA THR A 66 -41.12 12.99 -16.53
C THR A 66 -40.59 11.56 -16.41
N ILE A 67 -41.25 10.57 -17.00
CA ILE A 67 -40.79 9.17 -16.98
C ILE A 67 -39.41 9.05 -17.66
N ILE A 68 -39.23 9.68 -18.82
CA ILE A 68 -37.94 9.67 -19.53
C ILE A 68 -36.87 10.38 -18.69
N ALA A 69 -37.18 11.54 -18.11
CA ALA A 69 -36.24 12.30 -17.28
C ALA A 69 -35.82 11.52 -16.03
N THR A 70 -36.77 10.90 -15.32
CA THR A 70 -36.48 10.06 -14.14
C THR A 70 -35.70 8.80 -14.53
N GLY A 71 -36.06 8.15 -15.65
CA GLY A 71 -35.34 6.98 -16.16
C GLY A 71 -33.90 7.31 -16.56
N GLY A 72 -33.70 8.39 -17.32
CA GLY A 72 -32.39 8.89 -17.72
C GLY A 72 -31.53 9.30 -16.53
N GLY A 73 -32.09 10.04 -15.58
CA GLY A 73 -31.40 10.44 -14.36
C GLY A 73 -30.95 9.23 -13.53
N THR A 74 -31.82 8.23 -13.38
CA THR A 74 -31.51 6.97 -12.68
C THR A 74 -30.37 6.21 -13.37
N TYR A 75 -30.42 6.09 -14.70
CA TYR A 75 -29.37 5.42 -15.47
C TYR A 75 -28.00 6.08 -15.29
N ILE A 76 -27.94 7.42 -15.42
CA ILE A 76 -26.69 8.18 -15.23
C ILE A 76 -26.15 8.00 -13.81
N ALA A 77 -27.02 8.02 -12.78
CA ALA A 77 -26.62 7.79 -11.40
C ALA A 77 -25.99 6.39 -11.20
N PHE A 78 -26.59 5.34 -11.78
CA PHE A 78 -26.04 3.99 -11.71
C PHE A 78 -24.72 3.84 -12.47
N ALA A 79 -24.59 4.43 -13.66
CA ALA A 79 -23.36 4.41 -14.44
C ALA A 79 -22.22 5.12 -13.69
N GLY A 80 -22.49 6.31 -13.12
CA GLY A 80 -21.53 7.05 -12.30
C GLY A 80 -21.07 6.27 -11.07
N LEU A 81 -21.99 5.58 -10.38
CA LEU A 81 -21.66 4.77 -9.20
C LEU A 81 -20.71 3.61 -9.53
N ARG A 82 -20.87 2.97 -10.70
CA ARG A 82 -19.97 1.89 -11.13
C ARG A 82 -18.57 2.41 -11.44
N THR A 83 -18.47 3.50 -12.20
CA THR A 83 -17.19 4.16 -12.51
C THR A 83 -16.46 4.56 -11.23
N TRP A 84 -17.17 5.19 -10.29
CA TRP A 84 -16.62 5.59 -9.00
C TRP A 84 -16.11 4.40 -8.18
N LYS A 85 -16.87 3.30 -8.10
CA LYS A 85 -16.42 2.07 -7.42
C LYS A 85 -15.15 1.49 -8.03
N SER A 86 -15.04 1.47 -9.36
CA SER A 86 -13.83 0.98 -10.04
C SER A 86 -12.63 1.90 -9.80
N GLU A 87 -12.84 3.21 -9.79
CA GLU A 87 -11.79 4.20 -9.53
C GLU A 87 -11.27 4.09 -8.09
N MET A 88 -12.18 3.99 -7.12
CA MET A 88 -11.83 3.81 -5.70
C MET A 88 -11.13 2.48 -5.41
N LYS A 89 -11.38 1.44 -6.21
CA LYS A 89 -10.61 0.20 -6.13
C LYS A 89 -9.21 0.40 -6.69
N GLY A 90 -9.09 0.96 -7.89
CA GLY A 90 -7.80 1.21 -8.54
C GLY A 90 -6.87 2.10 -7.72
N ARG A 91 -7.40 3.17 -7.10
CA ARG A 91 -6.61 4.06 -6.23
C ARG A 91 -6.00 3.32 -5.04
N ARG A 92 -6.80 2.51 -4.33
CA ARG A 92 -6.33 1.72 -3.19
C ARG A 92 -5.28 0.67 -3.57
N ASP A 93 -5.43 0.06 -4.75
CA ASP A 93 -4.47 -0.91 -5.25
C ASP A 93 -3.13 -0.22 -5.62
N ILE A 94 -3.19 0.96 -6.26
CA ILE A 94 -2.00 1.77 -6.59
C ILE A 94 -1.26 2.21 -5.33
N GLU A 95 -1.96 2.79 -4.36
CA GLU A 95 -1.37 3.26 -3.09
C GLU A 95 -0.68 2.10 -2.35
N LEU A 96 -1.32 0.94 -2.30
CA LEU A 96 -0.73 -0.25 -1.70
C LEU A 96 0.54 -0.68 -2.45
N CYS A 97 0.50 -0.76 -3.78
CA CYS A 97 1.65 -1.16 -4.58
C CYS A 97 2.83 -0.20 -4.44
N GLN A 98 2.58 1.11 -4.39
CA GLN A 98 3.61 2.13 -4.13
C GLN A 98 4.24 1.98 -2.75
N HIS A 99 3.43 1.71 -1.74
CA HIS A 99 3.96 1.50 -0.39
C HIS A 99 4.77 0.20 -0.29
N VAL A 100 4.25 -0.90 -0.83
CA VAL A 100 4.93 -2.21 -0.77
C VAL A 100 6.24 -2.19 -1.53
N ILE A 101 6.31 -1.60 -2.74
CA ILE A 101 7.58 -1.54 -3.47
C ILE A 101 8.63 -0.68 -2.72
N ALA A 102 8.21 0.41 -2.08
CA ALA A 102 9.10 1.21 -1.23
C ALA A 102 9.64 0.39 -0.04
N LEU A 103 8.80 -0.43 0.60
CA LEU A 103 9.23 -1.34 1.67
C LEU A 103 10.25 -2.39 1.19
N PHE A 104 10.19 -2.83 -0.07
CA PHE A 104 11.19 -3.75 -0.62
C PHE A 104 12.55 -3.09 -0.82
N TYR A 105 12.58 -1.84 -1.27
CA TYR A 105 13.82 -1.07 -1.35
C TYR A 105 14.38 -0.76 0.03
N GLU A 106 13.52 -0.42 1.00
CA GLU A 106 13.97 -0.28 2.39
C GLU A 106 14.50 -1.60 2.95
N ALA A 107 13.84 -2.73 2.67
CA ALA A 107 14.30 -4.05 3.10
C ALA A 107 15.69 -4.41 2.55
N GLU A 108 16.01 -4.03 1.31
CA GLU A 108 17.35 -4.18 0.73
C GLU A 108 18.40 -3.41 1.53
N GLU A 109 18.11 -2.15 1.85
CA GLU A 109 18.99 -1.32 2.66
C GLU A 109 19.16 -1.87 4.09
N LYS A 110 18.08 -2.36 4.71
CA LYS A 110 18.14 -3.01 6.02
C LYS A 110 19.00 -4.27 5.99
N VAL A 111 18.89 -5.11 4.95
CA VAL A 111 19.76 -6.28 4.78
C VAL A 111 21.22 -5.85 4.58
N ARG A 112 21.47 -4.79 3.81
CA ARG A 112 22.82 -4.23 3.66
C ARG A 112 23.37 -3.76 5.01
N ASP A 113 22.56 -3.12 5.84
CA ASP A 113 22.91 -2.68 7.19
C ASP A 113 23.25 -3.86 8.13
N LEU A 114 22.42 -4.92 8.10
CA LEU A 114 22.68 -6.16 8.82
C LEU A 114 24.06 -6.76 8.48
N ARG A 115 24.48 -6.60 7.23
CA ARG A 115 25.70 -7.21 6.67
C ARG A 115 26.93 -6.29 6.66
N GLN A 116 26.86 -5.12 7.29
CA GLN A 116 28.01 -4.21 7.32
C GLN A 116 29.19 -4.82 8.10
N PRO A 117 30.41 -4.90 7.52
CA PRO A 117 31.57 -5.50 8.17
C PRO A 117 32.10 -4.68 9.36
N MET A 118 31.78 -3.39 9.40
CA MET A 118 32.17 -2.51 10.50
C MET A 118 31.29 -2.82 11.71
N ALA A 119 31.87 -3.47 12.72
CA ALA A 119 31.20 -3.81 13.97
C ALA A 119 31.72 -2.94 15.11
N TYR A 120 30.83 -2.44 15.98
CA TYR A 120 31.18 -1.70 17.19
C TYR A 120 30.70 -2.47 18.43
N PRO A 121 31.45 -3.49 18.87
CA PRO A 121 30.98 -4.41 19.91
C PRO A 121 30.64 -3.70 21.22
N ALA A 122 31.39 -2.66 21.59
CA ALA A 122 31.17 -1.90 22.82
C ALA A 122 29.75 -1.28 22.93
N VAL A 123 29.13 -0.93 21.80
CA VAL A 123 27.79 -0.30 21.76
C VAL A 123 26.74 -1.34 21.38
N GLU A 124 27.00 -2.10 20.32
CA GLU A 124 26.01 -2.97 19.70
C GLU A 124 25.78 -4.28 20.46
N SER A 125 26.77 -4.75 21.24
CA SER A 125 26.67 -6.01 21.98
C SER A 125 26.36 -5.85 23.46
N ALA A 126 25.94 -4.66 23.90
CA ALA A 126 25.63 -4.38 25.30
C ALA A 126 24.57 -5.31 25.91
N GLU A 127 23.64 -5.81 25.09
CA GLU A 127 22.58 -6.75 25.51
C GLU A 127 23.02 -8.22 25.52
N ARG A 128 24.28 -8.52 25.17
CA ARG A 128 24.76 -9.90 25.15
C ARG A 128 24.83 -10.46 26.58
N PRO A 129 24.30 -11.67 26.83
CA PRO A 129 24.54 -12.34 28.09
C PRO A 129 26.03 -12.69 28.22
N LYS A 130 26.68 -12.17 29.27
CA LYS A 130 28.06 -12.53 29.65
C LYS A 130 28.06 -13.80 30.50
N ARG A 131 29.08 -14.63 30.35
CA ARG A 131 29.20 -15.89 31.12
C ARG A 131 30.16 -15.69 32.29
N GLU A 132 29.87 -16.32 33.43
CA GLU A 132 30.81 -16.38 34.54
C GLU A 132 32.09 -17.13 34.11
N GLY A 133 33.26 -16.53 34.37
CA GLY A 133 34.56 -17.11 34.02
C GLY A 133 35.00 -16.93 32.56
N GLU A 134 34.28 -16.15 31.77
CA GLU A 134 34.70 -15.76 30.40
C GLU A 134 35.99 -14.92 30.47
N SER A 135 37.02 -15.32 29.74
CA SER A 135 38.26 -14.51 29.66
C SER A 135 38.00 -13.21 28.89
N ASP A 136 38.76 -12.15 29.17
CA ASP A 136 38.60 -10.86 28.45
C ASP A 136 38.74 -11.01 26.93
N ALA A 137 39.62 -11.92 26.47
CA ALA A 137 39.82 -12.18 25.05
C ALA A 137 38.61 -12.90 24.42
N GLU A 138 38.07 -13.91 25.11
CA GLU A 138 36.85 -14.61 24.69
C GLU A 138 35.66 -13.65 24.68
N GLY A 139 35.55 -12.80 25.71
CA GLY A 139 34.57 -11.72 25.84
C GLY A 139 34.48 -10.84 24.60
N ARG A 140 35.62 -10.27 24.21
CA ARG A 140 35.69 -9.38 23.04
C ARG A 140 35.33 -10.09 21.73
N LEU A 141 35.74 -11.34 21.58
CA LEU A 141 35.43 -12.13 20.39
C LEU A 141 33.92 -12.42 20.30
N ARG A 142 33.31 -12.82 21.41
CA ARG A 142 31.86 -13.10 21.49
C ARG A 142 31.02 -11.85 21.37
N ASP A 143 31.46 -10.73 21.93
CA ASP A 143 30.87 -9.41 21.72
C ASP A 143 30.83 -9.09 20.22
N THR A 144 31.95 -9.31 19.51
CA THR A 144 32.06 -9.06 18.06
C THR A 144 31.11 -9.94 17.25
N LEU A 145 31.07 -11.24 17.53
CA LEU A 145 30.18 -12.18 16.81
C LEU A 145 28.70 -11.98 17.14
N TYR A 146 28.37 -11.34 18.25
CA TYR A 146 26.99 -11.05 18.63
C TYR A 146 26.40 -9.84 17.88
N VAL A 147 27.24 -8.98 17.30
CA VAL A 147 26.81 -7.75 16.61
C VAL A 147 25.75 -8.02 15.52
N PRO A 148 25.91 -8.98 14.59
CA PRO A 148 24.87 -9.29 13.60
C PRO A 148 23.52 -9.69 14.22
N ILE A 149 23.55 -10.40 15.36
CA ILE A 149 22.34 -10.82 16.09
C ILE A 149 21.66 -9.60 16.73
N ALA A 150 22.45 -8.68 17.29
CA ALA A 150 21.93 -7.45 17.88
C ALA A 150 21.28 -6.55 16.83
N ARG A 151 21.91 -6.36 15.66
CA ARG A 151 21.31 -5.62 14.54
C ARG A 151 20.02 -6.24 14.04
N TRP A 152 19.98 -7.56 13.92
CA TRP A 152 18.74 -8.27 13.57
C TRP A 152 17.64 -7.98 14.58
N ARG A 153 17.96 -7.99 15.88
CA ARG A 153 17.00 -7.72 16.96
C ARG A 153 16.45 -6.30 16.92
N SER A 154 17.29 -5.30 16.66
CA SER A 154 16.87 -3.89 16.61
C SER A 154 15.92 -3.61 15.44
N GLN A 155 15.99 -4.39 14.36
CA GLN A 155 15.14 -4.24 13.18
C GLN A 155 13.87 -5.12 13.20
N ARG A 156 13.58 -5.87 14.28
CA ARG A 156 12.47 -6.84 14.31
C ARG A 156 11.10 -6.25 14.01
N ASP A 157 10.85 -5.01 14.43
CA ASP A 157 9.54 -4.40 14.26
C ASP A 157 9.27 -4.05 12.79
N PHE A 158 10.29 -3.57 12.07
CA PHE A 158 10.23 -3.41 10.62
C PHE A 158 9.91 -4.73 9.92
N TRP A 159 10.60 -5.82 10.27
CA TRP A 159 10.36 -7.12 9.62
C TRP A 159 8.96 -7.69 9.91
N LYS A 160 8.42 -7.49 11.12
CA LYS A 160 7.03 -7.86 11.44
C LYS A 160 6.03 -7.10 10.57
N GLU A 161 6.20 -5.79 10.45
CA GLU A 161 5.34 -4.95 9.62
C GLU A 161 5.46 -5.34 8.14
N PHE A 162 6.68 -5.47 7.63
CA PHE A 162 6.98 -5.90 6.27
C PHE A 162 6.26 -7.22 5.93
N PHE A 163 6.39 -8.25 6.76
CA PHE A 163 5.75 -9.54 6.51
C PHE A 163 4.22 -9.53 6.71
N SER A 164 3.65 -8.54 7.40
CA SER A 164 2.20 -8.39 7.48
C SER A 164 1.58 -8.08 6.10
N TYR A 165 2.29 -7.32 5.26
CA TYR A 165 1.86 -6.98 3.90
C TYR A 165 1.77 -8.20 2.98
N LYS A 166 2.50 -9.28 3.27
CA LYS A 166 2.40 -10.56 2.54
C LYS A 166 0.96 -11.04 2.45
N PHE A 167 0.20 -10.98 3.55
CA PHE A 167 -1.18 -11.46 3.58
C PHE A 167 -2.12 -10.57 2.77
N ARG A 168 -1.91 -9.24 2.81
CA ARG A 168 -2.68 -8.28 2.03
C ARG A 168 -2.41 -8.42 0.54
N MET A 169 -1.14 -8.56 0.15
CA MET A 169 -0.74 -8.83 -1.23
C MET A 169 -1.28 -10.16 -1.72
N LYS A 170 -1.30 -11.20 -0.87
CA LYS A 170 -1.90 -12.50 -1.20
C LYS A 170 -3.42 -12.40 -1.43
N ALA A 171 -4.12 -11.62 -0.62
CA ALA A 171 -5.57 -11.46 -0.74
C ALA A 171 -5.97 -10.75 -2.05
N LEU A 172 -5.17 -9.76 -2.49
CA LEU A 172 -5.48 -8.96 -3.68
C LEU A 172 -4.95 -9.57 -4.98
N PHE A 173 -3.74 -10.13 -4.94
CA PHE A 173 -3.01 -10.59 -6.13
C PHE A 173 -2.73 -12.10 -6.14
N GLY A 174 -3.26 -12.84 -5.16
CA GLY A 174 -3.07 -14.28 -5.03
C GLY A 174 -1.64 -14.67 -4.64
N GLN A 175 -1.26 -15.92 -4.94
CA GLN A 175 0.07 -16.44 -4.59
C GLN A 175 1.21 -15.63 -5.23
N TYR A 176 0.96 -15.03 -6.39
CA TYR A 176 1.94 -14.26 -7.13
C TYR A 176 2.41 -13.00 -6.36
N GLY A 177 1.50 -12.26 -5.72
CA GLY A 177 1.87 -11.12 -4.88
C GLY A 177 2.57 -11.51 -3.58
N ALA A 178 2.49 -12.78 -3.17
CA ALA A 178 3.08 -13.28 -1.93
C ALA A 178 4.48 -13.91 -2.13
N GLU A 179 4.80 -14.35 -3.35
CA GLU A 179 6.06 -15.02 -3.68
C GLU A 179 7.32 -14.17 -3.39
N PRO A 180 7.36 -12.86 -3.72
CA PRO A 180 8.54 -12.04 -3.42
C PRO A 180 8.89 -12.03 -1.93
N PHE A 181 7.89 -12.04 -1.04
CA PHE A 181 8.12 -12.11 0.40
C PHE A 181 8.76 -13.41 0.84
N ALA A 182 8.49 -14.54 0.16
CA ALA A 182 9.11 -15.82 0.50
C ALA A 182 10.62 -15.80 0.24
N LYS A 183 11.07 -15.11 -0.82
CA LYS A 183 12.49 -14.95 -1.13
C LYS A 183 13.21 -14.08 -0.09
N VAL A 184 12.57 -13.02 0.39
CA VAL A 184 13.10 -12.19 1.48
C VAL A 184 13.16 -13.00 2.78
N ASP A 185 12.12 -13.78 3.11
CA ASP A 185 12.10 -14.66 4.29
C ASP A 185 13.21 -15.71 4.23
N GLU A 186 13.48 -16.29 3.07
CA GLU A 186 14.60 -17.22 2.86
C GLU A 186 15.96 -16.54 3.07
N ALA A 187 16.16 -15.35 2.50
CA ALA A 187 17.38 -14.58 2.67
C ALA A 187 17.65 -14.23 4.16
N LEU A 188 16.61 -13.84 4.89
CA LEU A 188 16.73 -13.54 6.32
C LEU A 188 16.98 -14.79 7.16
N LYS A 189 16.38 -15.94 6.82
CA LYS A 189 16.67 -17.21 7.50
C LYS A 189 18.13 -17.60 7.32
N GLU A 190 18.67 -17.48 6.11
CA GLU A 190 20.09 -17.76 5.84
C GLU A 190 20.99 -16.88 6.71
N PHE A 191 20.71 -15.57 6.77
CA PHE A 191 21.44 -14.63 7.62
C PHE A 191 21.37 -15.00 9.11
N VAL A 192 20.16 -15.25 9.63
CA VAL A 192 19.94 -15.56 11.05
C VAL A 192 20.59 -16.89 11.43
N VAL A 193 20.51 -17.91 10.56
CA VAL A 193 21.17 -19.19 10.78
C VAL A 193 22.69 -19.01 10.81
N ALA A 194 23.28 -18.32 9.82
CA ALA A 194 24.72 -18.05 9.79
C ALA A 194 25.18 -17.27 11.04
N ALA A 195 24.44 -16.24 11.45
CA ALA A 195 24.77 -15.45 12.64
C ALA A 195 24.76 -16.28 13.92
N ASN A 196 23.72 -17.09 14.13
CA ASN A 196 23.64 -17.93 15.33
C ASN A 196 24.69 -19.04 15.28
N MET A 197 24.88 -19.72 14.15
CA MET A 197 25.90 -20.78 14.03
C MET A 197 27.30 -20.23 14.28
N ARG A 198 27.61 -19.04 13.74
CA ARG A 198 28.89 -18.37 14.00
C ARG A 198 29.06 -18.03 15.48
N TYR A 199 28.04 -17.47 16.13
CA TYR A 199 28.08 -17.18 17.57
C TYR A 199 28.21 -18.43 18.44
N GLU A 200 27.50 -19.52 18.08
CA GLU A 200 27.52 -20.79 18.80
C GLU A 200 28.81 -21.60 18.54
N SER A 201 29.54 -21.35 17.46
CA SER A 201 30.83 -22.02 17.18
C SER A 201 31.87 -21.82 18.28
N ILE A 202 31.75 -20.71 19.03
CA ILE A 202 32.63 -20.36 20.16
C ILE A 202 32.10 -20.93 21.49
N ARG A 203 30.91 -21.52 21.52
CA ARG A 203 30.35 -22.09 22.77
C ARG A 203 30.98 -23.44 23.10
N GLY A 204 31.81 -23.43 24.14
CA GLY A 204 32.20 -24.61 24.91
C GLY A 204 33.62 -25.10 24.62
N ASP A 205 34.08 -26.07 25.42
CA ASP A 205 35.37 -26.77 25.32
C ASP A 205 35.54 -27.60 24.02
N ARG A 206 34.89 -27.20 22.92
CA ARG A 206 35.11 -27.82 21.60
C ARG A 206 36.57 -27.60 21.22
N LYS A 207 37.36 -28.63 21.46
CA LYS A 207 38.75 -28.74 21.01
C LYS A 207 38.85 -28.97 19.50
N GLU A 208 37.74 -29.29 18.84
CA GLU A 208 37.74 -29.52 17.41
C GLU A 208 37.92 -28.19 16.66
N PRO A 209 38.96 -28.08 15.82
CA PRO A 209 39.16 -26.90 15.00
C PRO A 209 37.93 -26.73 14.09
N GLU A 210 37.38 -25.51 14.06
CA GLU A 210 36.30 -25.14 13.16
C GLU A 210 36.74 -25.40 11.71
N ASP A 211 35.87 -26.06 10.93
CA ASP A 211 36.12 -26.26 9.51
C ASP A 211 36.30 -24.88 8.82
N PRO A 212 37.48 -24.60 8.24
CA PRO A 212 37.75 -23.31 7.63
C PRO A 212 36.81 -22.97 6.48
N ASP A 213 36.24 -23.97 5.80
CA ASP A 213 35.33 -23.74 4.68
C ASP A 213 33.92 -23.40 5.16
N LEU A 214 33.44 -24.05 6.22
CA LEU A 214 32.18 -23.69 6.87
C LEU A 214 32.23 -22.26 7.43
N ARG A 215 33.36 -21.89 8.04
CA ARG A 215 33.58 -20.52 8.51
C ARG A 215 33.49 -19.50 7.38
N LYS A 216 34.10 -19.77 6.23
CA LYS A 216 34.02 -18.89 5.05
C LYS A 216 32.58 -18.75 4.54
N GLU A 217 31.81 -19.84 4.55
CA GLU A 217 30.39 -19.80 4.13
C GLU A 217 29.58 -18.87 5.04
N PHE A 218 29.73 -18.99 6.38
CA PHE A 218 29.03 -18.11 7.31
C PHE A 218 29.52 -16.67 7.23
N ASP A 219 30.84 -16.44 7.15
CA ASP A 219 31.40 -15.10 7.02
C ASP A 219 30.94 -14.43 5.70
N ALA A 220 30.75 -15.19 4.61
CA ALA A 220 30.19 -14.68 3.36
C ALA A 220 28.72 -14.26 3.50
N ALA A 221 27.89 -15.08 4.15
CA ALA A 221 26.49 -14.74 4.44
C ALA A 221 26.40 -13.48 5.33
N LEU A 222 27.24 -13.38 6.36
CA LEU A 222 27.23 -12.28 7.32
C LEU A 222 27.72 -10.96 6.74
N TRP A 223 28.84 -10.95 6.01
CA TRP A 223 29.54 -9.70 5.71
C TRP A 223 29.38 -9.20 4.28
N GLY A 224 28.64 -9.90 3.42
CA GLY A 224 28.47 -9.46 2.04
C GLY A 224 29.74 -9.52 1.22
N HIS A 225 30.72 -10.35 1.61
CA HIS A 225 31.92 -10.52 0.81
C HIS A 225 31.53 -11.09 -0.55
N PRO A 226 32.04 -10.56 -1.68
CA PRO A 226 31.79 -11.08 -3.03
C PRO A 226 32.54 -12.41 -3.23
N SER A 227 32.18 -13.40 -2.43
CA SER A 227 32.64 -14.78 -2.54
C SER A 227 31.60 -15.59 -3.31
N ALA A 228 32.00 -16.78 -3.78
CA ALA A 228 31.14 -17.65 -4.56
C ALA A 228 29.91 -18.19 -3.81
N SER A 229 29.78 -17.95 -2.49
CA SER A 229 28.74 -18.55 -1.65
C SER A 229 27.65 -17.56 -1.14
N ASP A 230 27.62 -16.31 -1.60
CA ASP A 230 26.56 -15.37 -1.17
C ASP A 230 25.19 -15.70 -1.79
N LYS A 231 24.31 -16.31 -1.00
CA LYS A 231 22.92 -16.59 -1.38
C LYS A 231 21.96 -15.42 -1.13
N ILE A 232 22.30 -14.48 -0.24
CA ILE A 232 21.38 -13.46 0.26
C ILE A 232 21.15 -12.36 -0.78
N ALA A 233 22.23 -11.80 -1.33
CA ALA A 233 22.14 -10.73 -2.34
C ALA A 233 21.31 -11.15 -3.58
N PRO A 234 21.55 -12.31 -4.23
CA PRO A 234 20.74 -12.71 -5.39
C PRO A 234 19.27 -12.97 -5.02
N LEU A 235 18.98 -13.49 -3.82
CA LEU A 235 17.60 -13.65 -3.34
C LEU A 235 16.89 -12.31 -3.19
N MET A 236 17.56 -11.31 -2.61
CA MET A 236 17.00 -9.96 -2.45
C MET A 236 16.73 -9.29 -3.81
N HIS A 237 17.70 -9.30 -4.73
CA HIS A 237 17.48 -8.75 -6.08
C HIS A 237 16.34 -9.48 -6.82
N SER A 238 16.28 -10.81 -6.69
CA SER A 238 15.20 -11.61 -7.29
C SER A 238 13.84 -11.26 -6.68
N ALA A 239 13.79 -11.00 -5.37
CA ALA A 239 12.58 -10.59 -4.66
C ALA A 239 12.08 -9.21 -5.14
N ILE A 240 12.98 -8.22 -5.20
CA ILE A 240 12.68 -6.86 -5.67
C ILE A 240 12.18 -6.92 -7.12
N ALA A 241 12.92 -7.57 -8.02
CA ALA A 241 12.53 -7.71 -9.41
C ALA A 241 11.16 -8.40 -9.57
N SER A 242 10.86 -9.40 -8.73
CA SER A 242 9.56 -10.08 -8.74
C SER A 242 8.44 -9.16 -8.24
N MET A 243 8.70 -8.32 -7.24
CA MET A 243 7.71 -7.35 -6.72
C MET A 243 7.50 -6.19 -7.69
N GLU A 244 8.55 -5.71 -8.35
CA GLU A 244 8.50 -4.72 -9.43
C GLU A 244 7.60 -5.21 -10.57
N ASP A 245 7.79 -6.47 -10.97
CA ASP A 245 6.99 -7.15 -11.97
C ASP A 245 5.49 -7.12 -11.60
N VAL A 246 5.12 -7.24 -10.32
CA VAL A 246 3.74 -7.12 -9.79
C VAL A 246 3.26 -5.66 -9.79
N CYS A 247 4.01 -4.77 -9.13
CA CYS A 247 3.55 -3.45 -8.72
C CYS A 247 3.69 -2.39 -9.81
N ILE A 248 4.78 -2.39 -10.58
CA ILE A 248 5.06 -1.34 -11.59
C ILE A 248 3.92 -1.26 -12.62
N PRO A 249 3.39 -2.35 -13.18
CA PRO A 249 2.30 -2.25 -14.15
C PRO A 249 1.03 -1.62 -13.57
N ILE A 250 0.74 -1.87 -12.29
CA ILE A 250 -0.41 -1.33 -11.57
C ILE A 250 -0.21 0.18 -11.32
N VAL A 251 0.96 0.57 -10.83
CA VAL A 251 1.30 1.98 -10.53
C VAL A 251 1.33 2.82 -11.81
N GLN A 252 1.82 2.28 -12.93
CA GLN A 252 1.83 2.97 -14.22
C GLN A 252 0.44 3.05 -14.89
N ALA A 253 -0.63 2.58 -14.23
CA ALA A 253 -2.00 2.54 -14.74
C ALA A 253 -2.12 1.90 -16.13
N ARG A 254 -1.23 0.95 -16.46
CA ARG A 254 -1.36 0.18 -17.71
C ARG A 254 -2.63 -0.67 -17.56
N SER A 255 -3.51 -0.62 -18.57
CA SER A 255 -4.79 -1.34 -18.57
C SER A 255 -4.65 -2.77 -17.99
N PRO A 256 -5.48 -3.17 -17.00
CA PRO A 256 -5.42 -4.50 -16.37
C PRO A 256 -5.50 -5.66 -17.37
N ALA A 257 -6.18 -5.45 -18.50
CA ALA A 257 -6.28 -6.43 -19.58
C ALA A 257 -4.91 -6.75 -20.21
N ARG A 258 -4.06 -5.74 -20.42
CA ARG A 258 -2.70 -5.92 -20.94
C ARG A 258 -1.77 -6.58 -19.93
N ILE A 259 -1.98 -6.31 -18.65
CA ILE A 259 -1.24 -6.93 -17.55
C ILE A 259 -1.53 -8.44 -17.55
N MET A 260 -2.80 -8.83 -17.50
CA MET A 260 -3.23 -10.24 -17.47
C MET A 260 -2.74 -11.04 -18.68
N GLN A 261 -2.78 -10.46 -19.89
CA GLN A 261 -2.25 -11.11 -21.09
C GLN A 261 -0.74 -11.41 -21.00
N ARG A 262 0.07 -10.45 -20.52
CA ARG A 262 1.50 -10.68 -20.32
C ARG A 262 1.78 -11.78 -19.30
N TRP A 263 0.98 -11.88 -18.24
CA TRP A 263 1.11 -12.93 -17.22
C TRP A 263 0.81 -14.31 -17.76
N ILE A 264 -0.29 -14.45 -18.50
CA ILE A 264 -0.68 -15.73 -19.12
C ILE A 264 0.43 -16.18 -20.09
N GLN A 265 0.97 -15.25 -20.90
CA GLN A 265 2.10 -15.55 -21.78
C GLN A 265 3.37 -15.98 -21.01
N LYS A 266 3.78 -15.25 -19.95
CA LYS A 266 4.94 -15.65 -19.12
C LYS A 266 4.75 -17.01 -18.48
N LYS A 267 3.54 -17.35 -18.03
CA LYS A 267 3.24 -18.65 -17.40
C LYS A 267 3.31 -19.80 -18.40
N LEU A 268 2.77 -19.60 -19.60
CA LEU A 268 2.85 -20.59 -20.70
C LEU A 268 4.27 -20.83 -21.18
N LEU A 269 5.17 -19.84 -21.08
CA LEU A 269 6.57 -19.99 -21.49
C LEU A 269 7.45 -20.69 -20.44
N ARG A 270 6.97 -20.89 -19.21
CA ARG A 270 7.71 -21.57 -18.13
C ARG A 270 7.25 -23.02 -17.89
N SER A 271 6.14 -23.44 -18.49
CA SER A 271 5.63 -24.82 -18.48
C SER A 271 6.10 -25.57 -19.71
#